data_AF-A0A422M7E4-F1
#
_entry.id   AF-A0A422M7E4-F1
#
_cell.length_a   1.000
_cell.length_b   1.000
_cell.length_c   1.000
_cell.angle_alpha   90.00
_cell.angle_beta   90.00
_cell.angle_gamma   90.00
#
_symmetry.space_group_name_H-M   'P 1'
#
loop_
_entity.id
_entity.type
_entity.pdbx_description
1 polymer ?
#
loop_
_entity_poly.entity_id
_entity_poly.type
_entity_poly.pdbx_seq_one_letter_code
_entity_poly.pdbx_strand_id
1 'polypeptide(L)' 'MKLFEYTAYQGELNGVIDKFMMLHRHQVEFIRVSVTPNNLLTVQLYYQDDKPEPETAGVLA' A
#
# COMPACT_ATOMS: atom_id res chain seq x y z
N MET A 1 4.04 -10.61 -9.25
CA MET A 1 4.17 -9.83 -8.01
C MET A 1 4.76 -8.46 -8.38
N LYS A 2 4.03 -7.37 -8.11
CA LYS A 2 4.49 -6.01 -8.35
C LYS A 2 4.94 -5.37 -7.04
N LEU A 3 5.92 -4.46 -7.13
CA LEU A 3 6.47 -3.73 -6.00
C LEU A 3 6.19 -2.24 -6.20
N PHE A 4 5.52 -1.63 -5.24
CA PHE A 4 5.49 -0.18 -5.08
C PHE A 4 6.39 0.20 -3.91
N GLU A 5 7.38 1.06 -4.16
CA GLU A 5 8.31 1.56 -3.16
C GLU A 5 8.15 3.07 -3.01
N TYR A 6 8.04 3.52 -1.77
CA TYR A 6 7.92 4.95 -1.46
C TYR A 6 8.74 5.30 -0.22
N THR A 7 9.55 6.34 -0.32
CA THR A 7 10.38 6.85 0.79
C THR A 7 10.00 8.29 1.09
N ALA A 8 9.63 8.58 2.33
CA ALA A 8 9.26 9.93 2.76
C ALA A 8 9.45 10.12 4.27
N TYR A 9 9.26 11.36 4.74
CA TYR A 9 9.13 11.62 6.18
C TYR A 9 7.86 10.97 6.72
N GLN A 10 7.88 10.57 8.00
CA GLN A 10 6.80 9.81 8.63
C GLN A 10 5.40 10.44 8.47
N GLY A 11 5.30 11.77 8.51
CA GLY A 11 4.02 12.46 8.33
C GLY A 11 3.41 12.32 6.94
N GLU A 12 4.23 12.38 5.89
CA GLU A 12 3.78 12.24 4.49
C GLU A 12 3.48 10.78 4.14
N LEU A 13 4.26 9.87 4.72
CA LEU A 13 4.16 8.43 4.49
C LEU A 13 2.79 7.87 4.89
N ASN A 14 2.25 8.28 6.04
CA ASN A 14 0.94 7.81 6.51
C ASN A 14 -0.16 8.10 5.49
N GLY A 15 -0.18 9.31 4.91
CA GLY A 15 -1.19 9.69 3.93
C GLY A 15 -1.07 8.92 2.60
N VAL A 16 0.14 8.52 2.22
CA VAL A 16 0.37 7.70 1.02
C VAL A 16 -0.06 6.26 1.25
N ILE A 17 0.27 5.68 2.41
CA ILE A 17 -0.16 4.32 2.78
C ILE A 17 -1.69 4.27 2.86
N ASP A 18 -2.34 5.23 3.52
CA ASP A 18 -3.80 5.24 3.67
C ASP A 18 -4.51 5.25 2.32
N LYS A 19 -4.09 6.12 1.41
CA LYS A 19 -4.64 6.19 0.05
C LYS A 19 -4.39 4.91 -0.74
N PHE A 20 -3.19 4.34 -0.64
CA PHE A 20 -2.86 3.10 -1.32
C PHE A 20 -3.68 1.93 -0.80
N MET A 21 -3.80 1.79 0.52
CA MET A 21 -4.62 0.75 1.14
C MET A 21 -6.09 0.92 0.79
N MET A 22 -6.62 2.13 0.70
CA MET A 22 -8.01 2.35 0.27
C MET A 22 -8.29 1.78 -1.14
N LEU A 23 -7.35 1.92 -2.06
CA LEU A 23 -7.52 1.51 -3.46
C LEU A 23 -7.10 0.05 -3.72
N HIS A 24 -6.07 -0.43 -3.02
CA HIS A 24 -5.38 -1.67 -3.40
C HIS A 24 -5.30 -2.70 -2.27
N ARG A 25 -5.98 -2.51 -1.13
CA ARG A 25 -5.89 -3.43 0.04
C ARG A 25 -6.03 -4.91 -0.32
N HIS A 26 -6.90 -5.23 -1.27
CA HIS A 26 -7.19 -6.62 -1.65
C HIS A 26 -6.12 -7.24 -2.56
N GLN A 27 -5.30 -6.39 -3.18
CA GLN A 27 -4.17 -6.77 -4.01
C GLN A 27 -2.88 -6.85 -3.17
N VAL A 28 -2.80 -6.15 -2.03
CA VAL A 28 -1.64 -6.18 -1.14
C VAL A 28 -1.49 -7.55 -0.48
N GLU A 29 -0.32 -8.15 -0.66
CA GLU A 29 0.07 -9.38 0.04
C GLU A 29 0.90 -9.10 1.27
N PHE A 30 1.82 -8.14 1.15
CA PHE A 30 2.78 -7.86 2.19
C PHE A 30 3.26 -6.42 2.14
N ILE A 31 3.48 -5.85 3.33
CA ILE A 31 4.01 -4.52 3.55
C ILE A 31 5.31 -4.65 4.32
N ARG A 32 6.39 -4.11 3.78
CA ARG A 32 7.66 -3.96 4.50
C ARG A 32 7.92 -2.49 4.76
N VAL A 33 8.25 -2.17 6.00
CA VAL A 33 8.65 -0.82 6.40
C VAL A 33 10.06 -0.88 6.95
N SER A 34 10.92 0.02 6.46
CA SER A 34 12.29 0.17 6.95
C SER A 34 12.61 1.63 7.20
N VAL A 35 13.33 1.90 8.29
CA VAL A 35 13.87 3.23 8.59
C VAL A 35 15.14 3.43 7.77
N THR A 36 15.21 4.54 7.06
CA THR A 36 16.40 5.00 6.35
C THR A 36 17.08 6.14 7.12
N PRO A 37 18.37 6.42 6.88
CA PRO A 37 19.05 7.56 7.49
C PRO A 37 18.27 8.87 7.27
N ASN A 38 18.41 9.83 8.18
CA ASN A 38 17.72 11.13 8.17
C ASN A 38 16.20 11.08 8.49
N ASN A 39 15.77 10.16 9.35
CA ASN A 39 14.37 10.01 9.79
C ASN A 39 13.38 9.79 8.64
N LEU A 40 13.85 9.21 7.54
CA LEU A 40 13.02 8.79 6.44
C LEU A 40 12.52 7.37 6.68
N LEU A 41 11.32 7.10 6.20
CA LEU A 41 10.71 5.77 6.19
C LEU A 41 10.55 5.34 4.75
N THR A 42 10.94 4.10 4.47
CA THR A 42 10.72 3.45 3.18
C THR A 42 9.67 2.36 3.37
N VAL A 43 8.63 2.40 2.54
CA VAL A 43 7.55 1.42 2.50
C VAL A 43 7.63 0.70 1.17
N GLN A 44 7.63 -0.63 1.24
CA GLN A 44 7.58 -1.53 0.10
C GLN A 44 6.28 -2.31 0.19
N LEU A 45 5.42 -2.10 -0.82
CA LEU A 45 4.12 -2.75 -0.95
C LEU A 45 4.22 -3.79 -2.06
N TYR A 46 4.09 -5.06 -1.68
CA TYR A 46 4.05 -6.18 -2.60
C TYR A 46 2.60 -6.52 -2.88
N TYR A 47 2.20 -6.42 -4.15
CA TYR A 47 0.83 -6.69 -4.56
C TYR A 47 0.74 -7.62 -5.77
N GLN A 48 -0.36 -8.37 -5.83
CA GLN A 48 -0.72 -9.25 -6.94
C GLN A 48 -1.81 -8.59 -7.78
N ASP A 49 -1.49 -8.35 -9.05
CA ASP A 49 -2.43 -7.83 -10.05
C ASP A 49 -3.58 -8.82 -10.33
N ASP A 50 -3.33 -10.12 -10.16
CA ASP A 50 -4.25 -11.20 -10.53
C ASP A 50 -5.30 -11.54 -9.46
N LYS A 51 -5.30 -10.85 -8.31
CA LYS A 51 -6.40 -10.99 -7.36
C LYS A 51 -7.58 -10.21 -7.95
N PRO A 52 -8.75 -10.85 -8.19
CA PRO A 52 -9.91 -10.13 -8.67
C PRO A 52 -10.15 -8.95 -7.73
N GLU A 53 -10.44 -7.77 -8.31
CA GLU A 53 -11.02 -6.69 -7.52
C GLU A 53 -12.12 -7.30 -6.66
N PRO A 54 -12.28 -6.91 -5.39
CA PRO A 54 -13.45 -7.33 -4.65
C PRO A 54 -14.62 -6.77 -5.44
N GLU A 55 -15.31 -7.65 -6.15
CA GLU A 55 -16.55 -7.36 -6.82
C GLU A 55 -17.42 -6.68 -5.80
N THR A 56 -17.55 -5.36 -5.89
CA THR A 56 -18.66 -4.55 -5.38
C THR A 56 -19.36 -5.15 -4.15
N ALA A 57 -18.59 -5.57 -3.14
CA ALA A 57 -19.06 -6.46 -2.09
C ALA A 57 -19.73 -5.59 -1.03
N GLY A 58 -20.84 -4.98 -1.42
CA GLY A 58 -21.53 -3.99 -0.60
C GLY A 58 -22.32 -2.91 -1.33
N VAL A 59 -22.53 -2.94 -2.65
CA VAL A 59 -23.62 -2.14 -3.25
C VAL A 59 -24.72 -3.09 -3.70
N LEU A 60 -25.57 -3.39 -2.71
CA LEU A 60 -26.91 -3.92 -2.92
C LEU A 60 -27.67 -3.01 -3.92
N ALA A 61 -28.59 -3.66 -4.64
CA ALA A 61 -29.57 -3.11 -5.57
C ALA A 61 -30.24 -1.79 -5.17
#